data_AF-A0A527XJF3-F1
#
_entry.id   AF-A0A527XJF3-F1
#
_cell.length_a   1.000
_cell.length_b   1.000
_cell.length_c   1.000
_cell.angle_alpha   90.00
_cell.angle_beta   90.00
_cell.angle_gamma   90.00
#
_symmetry.space_group_name_H-M   'P 1'
#
loop_
_entity.id
_entity.type
_entity.pdbx_description
1 polymer ?
#
loop_
_entity_poly.entity_id
_entity_poly.type
_entity_poly.pdbx_seq_one_letter_code
_entity_poly.pdbx_strand_id
1 'polypeptide(L)'
;AGADRVLIISTGDLDLKTGRRLRQHETAVAAAKAAGVSHLLYTSMPNPEPGSPVLFAGDHYGTEQAIKASGIPYTIFRNGWYQENL
;
A
#
# COMPACT_ATOMS: atom_id res chain seq x y z
N ALA A 1 -15.46 -4.96 19.50
CA ALA A 1 -15.31 -5.82 18.32
C ALA A 1 -14.84 -4.94 17.16
N GLY A 2 -13.70 -5.27 16.57
CA GLY A 2 -12.99 -4.50 15.55
C GLY A 2 -11.58 -5.08 15.39
N ALA A 3 -10.91 -4.83 14.28
CA ALA A 3 -9.52 -5.26 14.10
C ALA A 3 -8.57 -4.22 14.71
N ASP A 4 -7.69 -4.63 15.62
CA ASP A 4 -6.69 -3.72 16.21
C ASP A 4 -5.57 -3.38 15.23
N ARG A 5 -5.27 -4.32 14.31
CA ARG A 5 -4.23 -4.20 13.29
C ARG A 5 -4.76 -4.66 11.95
N VAL A 6 -4.36 -3.98 10.89
CA VAL A 6 -4.77 -4.31 9.51
C VAL A 6 -3.54 -4.42 8.62
N LEU A 7 -3.46 -5.49 7.84
CA LEU A 7 -2.50 -5.65 6.75
C LEU A 7 -3.18 -5.39 5.42
N ILE A 8 -2.72 -4.38 4.69
CA ILE A 8 -3.06 -4.15 3.29
C ILE A 8 -2.00 -4.87 2.44
N ILE A 9 -2.44 -5.79 1.58
CA ILE A 9 -1.56 -6.50 0.66
C ILE A 9 -1.63 -5.83 -0.70
N SER A 10 -0.49 -5.52 -1.29
CA SER A 10 -0.41 -5.01 -2.65
C SER A 10 -0.97 -6.01 -3.65
N THR A 11 -1.91 -5.56 -4.48
CA THR A 11 -2.49 -6.39 -5.54
C THR A 11 -1.59 -6.39 -6.78
N GLY A 12 -1.76 -7.42 -7.63
CA GLY A 12 -1.15 -7.52 -8.96
C GLY A 12 -1.94 -6.79 -10.05
N ASP A 13 -2.86 -5.89 -9.69
CA ASP A 13 -3.60 -5.07 -10.65
C ASP A 13 -2.67 -4.02 -11.25
N LEU A 14 -2.45 -4.11 -12.57
CA LEU A 14 -1.59 -3.22 -13.35
C LEU A 14 -2.40 -2.26 -14.23
N ASP A 15 -3.65 -1.96 -13.88
CA ASP A 15 -4.46 -0.91 -14.52
C ASP A 15 -3.96 0.51 -14.14
N LEU A 16 -2.78 0.84 -14.66
CA LEU A 16 -2.10 2.13 -14.45
C LEU A 16 -2.84 3.29 -15.13
N LYS A 17 -3.66 3.00 -16.15
CA LYS A 17 -4.42 4.04 -16.87
C LYS A 17 -5.53 4.59 -16.01
N THR A 18 -6.24 3.73 -15.31
CA THR A 18 -7.31 4.18 -14.44
C THR A 18 -6.81 4.47 -13.03
N GLY A 19 -5.65 3.98 -12.59
CA GLY A 19 -5.16 4.15 -11.21
C GLY A 19 -6.01 3.39 -10.19
N ARG A 20 -6.61 2.26 -10.61
CA ARG A 20 -7.57 1.48 -9.80
C ARG A 20 -6.95 0.98 -8.50
N ARG A 21 -5.74 0.42 -8.58
CA ARG A 21 -5.00 -0.11 -7.44
C ARG A 21 -4.81 0.95 -6.36
N LEU A 22 -4.31 2.13 -6.73
CA LEU A 22 -4.12 3.23 -5.79
C LEU A 22 -5.43 3.60 -5.09
N ARG A 23 -6.53 3.79 -5.83
CA ARG A 23 -7.84 4.10 -5.22
C ARG A 23 -8.33 3.04 -4.25
N GLN A 24 -8.17 1.76 -4.58
CA GLN A 24 -8.54 0.66 -3.69
C GLN A 24 -7.74 0.73 -2.38
N HIS A 25 -6.45 0.99 -2.47
CA HIS A 25 -5.58 1.09 -1.30
C HIS A 25 -5.89 2.33 -0.45
N GLU A 26 -6.12 3.49 -1.07
CA GLU A 26 -6.57 4.71 -0.37
C GLU A 26 -7.89 4.47 0.36
N THR A 27 -8.83 3.76 -0.27
CA THR A 27 -10.10 3.38 0.34
C THR A 27 -9.89 2.46 1.54
N ALA A 28 -9.01 1.47 1.44
CA ALA A 28 -8.67 0.58 2.55
C ALA A 28 -8.01 1.34 3.72
N VAL A 29 -7.11 2.29 3.44
CA VAL A 29 -6.49 3.16 4.46
C VAL A 29 -7.56 4.03 5.15
N ALA A 30 -8.47 4.63 4.37
CA ALA A 30 -9.56 5.44 4.92
C ALA A 30 -10.49 4.61 5.82
N ALA A 31 -10.82 3.38 5.41
CA ALA A 31 -11.61 2.45 6.21
C ALA A 31 -10.89 2.05 7.50
N ALA A 32 -9.58 1.76 7.46
CA ALA A 32 -8.80 1.48 8.65
C ALA A 32 -8.79 2.66 9.63
N LYS A 33 -8.68 3.89 9.12
CA LYS A 33 -8.77 5.11 9.94
C LYS A 33 -10.15 5.26 10.58
N ALA A 34 -11.22 5.11 9.80
CA ALA A 34 -12.59 5.21 10.30
C ALA A 34 -12.91 4.13 11.35
N ALA A 35 -12.32 2.96 11.22
CA ALA A 35 -12.46 1.86 12.18
C ALA A 35 -11.61 2.03 13.46
N GLY A 36 -10.77 3.06 13.56
CA GLY A 36 -9.93 3.29 14.74
C GLY A 36 -8.80 2.26 14.88
N VAL A 37 -8.30 1.71 13.77
CA VAL A 37 -7.20 0.74 13.77
C VAL A 37 -5.97 1.35 14.45
N SER A 38 -5.33 0.58 15.33
CA SER A 38 -4.16 1.03 16.10
C SER A 38 -2.83 0.88 15.36
N HIS A 39 -2.76 -0.01 14.36
CA HIS A 39 -1.55 -0.23 13.55
C HIS A 39 -1.89 -0.69 12.12
N LEU A 40 -1.30 -0.04 11.12
CA LEU A 40 -1.45 -0.41 9.70
C LEU A 40 -0.16 -1.03 9.14
N LEU A 41 -0.28 -2.17 8.49
CA LEU A 41 0.82 -2.85 7.82
C LEU A 41 0.57 -2.85 6.30
N TYR A 42 1.64 -2.74 5.51
CA TYR A 42 1.54 -2.73 4.05
C TYR A 42 2.69 -3.47 3.38
N THR A 43 2.40 -4.34 2.43
CA THR A 43 3.41 -4.90 1.53
C THR A 43 3.66 -3.95 0.36
N SER A 44 4.82 -3.29 0.39
CA SER A 44 5.29 -2.41 -0.67
C SER A 44 6.37 -3.09 -1.53
N MET A 45 7.11 -2.29 -2.28
CA MET A 45 8.24 -2.70 -3.12
C MET A 45 9.49 -1.86 -2.81
N PRO A 46 10.69 -2.23 -3.29
CA PRO A 46 11.91 -1.45 -3.09
C PRO A 46 11.89 -0.22 -3.99
N ASN A 47 12.35 0.92 -3.45
CA ASN A 47 12.51 2.18 -4.17
C ASN A 47 11.29 2.61 -5.02
N PRO A 48 10.09 2.75 -4.43
CA PRO A 48 8.89 3.14 -5.19
C PRO A 48 8.86 4.64 -5.52
N GLU A 49 9.75 5.45 -4.95
CA GLU A 49 9.78 6.91 -5.09
C GLU A 49 9.88 7.38 -6.56
N PRO A 50 9.48 8.62 -6.88
CA PRO A 50 9.60 9.17 -8.22
C PRO A 50 11.01 9.00 -8.81
N GLY A 51 11.09 8.54 -10.06
CA GLY A 51 12.34 8.15 -10.71
C GLY A 51 12.58 6.64 -10.78
N SER A 52 11.76 5.83 -10.11
CA SER A 52 11.78 4.38 -10.28
C SER A 52 11.46 3.97 -11.73
N PRO A 53 12.21 3.02 -12.33
CA PRO A 53 11.94 2.53 -13.68
C PRO A 53 10.79 1.51 -13.73
N VAL A 54 10.29 1.07 -12.57
CA VAL A 54 9.24 0.05 -12.49
C VAL A 54 7.87 0.69 -12.74
N LEU A 55 7.13 0.16 -13.72
CA LEU A 55 5.88 0.73 -14.20
C LEU A 55 4.83 0.99 -13.11
N PHE A 56 4.74 0.10 -12.12
CA PHE A 56 3.77 0.17 -11.03
C PHE A 56 4.31 0.79 -9.73
N ALA A 57 5.52 1.35 -9.74
CA ALA A 57 6.12 1.98 -8.57
C ALA A 57 5.28 3.15 -8.05
N GLY A 58 4.68 3.93 -8.95
CA GLY A 58 3.83 5.06 -8.60
C GLY A 58 2.66 4.68 -7.68
N ASP A 59 2.03 3.52 -7.91
CA ASP A 59 0.92 3.07 -7.07
C ASP A 59 1.38 2.63 -5.67
N HIS A 60 2.56 2.02 -5.58
CA HIS A 60 3.18 1.71 -4.28
C HIS A 60 3.52 2.99 -3.52
N TYR A 61 4.16 3.94 -4.18
CA TYR A 61 4.50 5.23 -3.57
C TYR A 61 3.26 5.96 -3.07
N GLY A 62 2.22 6.07 -3.91
CA GLY A 62 0.95 6.69 -3.52
C GLY A 62 0.31 6.00 -2.32
N THR A 63 0.34 4.66 -2.27
CA THR A 63 -0.15 3.91 -1.10
C THR A 63 0.66 4.22 0.16
N GLU A 64 2.00 4.24 0.07
CA GLU A 64 2.85 4.59 1.21
C GLU A 64 2.57 6.02 1.72
N GLN A 65 2.32 6.97 0.82
CA GLN A 65 1.96 8.35 1.20
C GLN A 65 0.58 8.41 1.86
N ALA A 66 -0.42 7.69 1.33
CA ALA A 66 -1.74 7.61 1.95
C ALA A 66 -1.68 7.04 3.37
N ILE A 67 -0.87 5.99 3.59
CA ILE A 67 -0.64 5.40 4.91
C ILE A 67 0.03 6.41 5.84
N LYS A 68 1.10 7.08 5.41
CA LYS A 68 1.79 8.11 6.21
C LYS A 68 0.85 9.25 6.61
N ALA A 69 0.03 9.71 5.67
CA ALA A 69 -0.95 10.78 5.88
C ALA A 69 -2.12 10.36 6.78
N SER A 70 -2.37 9.06 6.97
CA SER A 70 -3.47 8.57 7.80
C SER A 70 -3.33 8.96 9.28
N GLY A 71 -2.09 9.11 9.76
CA GLY A 71 -1.74 9.31 11.17
C GLY A 71 -1.75 8.03 12.01
N ILE A 72 -2.08 6.88 11.42
CA ILE A 72 -2.06 5.57 12.10
C ILE A 72 -0.60 5.10 12.18
N PRO A 73 -0.12 4.61 13.35
CA PRO A 73 1.17 3.92 13.43
C PRO A 73 1.30 2.82 12.38
N TYR A 74 2.43 2.73 11.69
CA TYR A 74 2.53 1.86 10.52
C TYR A 74 3.85 1.09 10.40
N THR A 75 3.79 -0.01 9.64
CA THR A 75 4.95 -0.78 9.17
C THR A 75 4.83 -1.02 7.66
N ILE A 76 5.86 -0.68 6.89
CA ILE A 76 5.90 -0.91 5.45
C ILE A 76 6.97 -1.97 5.15
N PHE A 77 6.55 -3.10 4.58
CA PHE A 77 7.42 -4.18 4.13
C PHE A 77 7.76 -3.96 2.65
N ARG A 78 8.95 -3.43 2.37
CA ARG A 78 9.42 -3.23 0.98
C ARG A 78 9.96 -4.54 0.42
N ASN A 79 9.05 -5.40 -0.02
CA ASN A 79 9.38 -6.75 -0.49
C ASN A 79 10.08 -6.70 -1.85
N GLY A 80 11.17 -7.45 -1.99
CA GLY A 80 11.82 -7.66 -3.28
C GLY A 80 10.98 -8.50 -4.24
N TRP A 81 11.57 -8.86 -5.37
CA TRP A 81 10.93 -9.79 -6.31
C TRP A 81 10.69 -11.14 -5.62
N TYR A 82 9.47 -11.65 -5.73
CA TYR A 82 9.11 -12.95 -5.15
C TYR A 82 9.73 -14.09 -5.97
N GLN A 83 10.27 -15.08 -5.27
CA GLN A 83 10.94 -16.22 -5.89
C GLN A 83 9.96 -17.06 -6.73
N GLU A 84 8.68 -17.07 -6.35
CA GLU A 84 7.59 -17.76 -7.03
C GLU A 84 7.25 -17.16 -8.40
N ASN A 85 7.78 -15.97 -8.74
CA ASN A 85 7.62 -15.34 -10.04
C ASN A 85 8.76 -15.71 -11.03
N LEU A 86 9.72 -16.55 -10.64
CA LEU A 86 10.79 -17.09 -11.50
C LEU A 86 10.41 -18.46 -12.05
#